data_AF-A0AAW8BB59-F1
#
_entry.id   AF-A0AAW8BB59-F1
#
_cell.length_a   1.000
_cell.length_b   1.000
_cell.length_c   1.000
_cell.angle_alpha   90.00
_cell.angle_beta   90.00
_cell.angle_gamma   90.00
#
_symmetry.space_group_name_H-M   'P 1'
#
loop_
_entity.id
_entity.type
_entity.pdbx_description
1 polymer ?
#
loop_
_entity_poly.entity_id
_entity_poly.type
_entity_poly.pdbx_seq_one_letter_code
_entity_poly.pdbx_strand_id
1 'polypeptide(L)'
;MKLTPSKPSYTFLIAAFGAIGLMFSCSPKTGVAGTKTITAEYLAQGKTIFYNSCGKCHDLPNPADHNAQDWVGIMNSMAPKAHLNDAQHQMVYDYIVSVK
;
A
#
# COMPACT_ATOMS: atom_id res chain seq x y z
N MET A 1 -9.01 27.82 34.00
CA MET A 1 -7.83 26.95 34.15
C MET A 1 -8.27 25.65 34.79
N LYS A 2 -8.06 24.51 34.13
CA LYS A 2 -8.40 23.17 34.63
C LYS A 2 -7.18 22.61 35.37
N LEU A 3 -7.39 22.18 36.61
CA LEU A 3 -6.42 21.49 37.47
C LEU A 3 -6.35 20.00 37.08
N THR A 4 -5.15 19.45 36.93
CA THR A 4 -4.88 18.01 37.04
C THR A 4 -3.58 17.75 37.81
N PRO A 5 -3.55 16.75 38.70
CA PRO A 5 -2.54 16.58 39.75
C PRO A 5 -1.22 15.90 39.32
N SER A 6 -0.22 16.17 40.16
CA SER A 6 1.18 15.76 40.19
C SER A 6 1.41 14.24 40.24
N LYS A 7 2.40 13.78 39.46
CA LYS A 7 2.90 12.40 39.43
C LYS A 7 3.59 12.03 40.76
N PRO A 8 3.33 10.85 41.33
CA PRO A 8 4.04 10.38 42.53
C PRO A 8 5.44 9.86 42.19
N SER A 9 6.42 10.40 42.91
CA SER A 9 7.76 9.85 43.09
C SER A 9 7.66 8.46 43.69
N TYR A 10 8.01 7.43 42.91
CA TYR A 10 8.14 6.06 43.40
C TYR A 10 9.59 5.61 43.21
N THR A 11 10.32 5.67 44.32
CA THR A 11 11.15 4.56 44.79
C THR A 11 12.23 4.10 43.83
N PHE A 12 13.37 4.80 43.90
CA PHE A 12 14.67 4.14 43.87
C PHE A 12 14.65 2.97 44.85
N LEU A 13 14.86 1.75 44.34
CA LEU A 13 15.51 0.59 44.94
C LEU A 13 15.08 -0.63 44.12
N ILE A 14 16.02 -1.26 43.42
CA ILE A 14 16.28 -2.71 43.49
C ILE A 14 17.45 -3.05 42.54
N ALA A 15 18.53 -3.49 43.18
CA ALA A 15 19.48 -4.54 42.85
C ALA A 15 20.01 -4.72 41.42
N ALA A 16 21.34 -4.65 41.34
CA ALA A 16 22.17 -5.20 40.29
C ALA A 16 21.93 -6.71 40.10
N PHE A 17 21.60 -7.13 38.88
CA PHE A 17 21.82 -8.48 38.38
C PHE A 17 22.06 -8.44 36.86
N GLY A 18 23.18 -9.04 36.44
CA GLY A 18 23.26 -9.78 35.19
C GLY A 18 23.54 -8.98 33.93
N ALA A 19 24.81 -8.97 33.54
CA ALA A 19 25.21 -8.80 32.15
C ALA A 19 24.53 -9.86 31.28
N ILE A 20 23.58 -9.47 30.43
CA ILE A 20 23.16 -10.24 29.27
C ILE A 20 23.00 -9.25 28.12
N GLY A 21 24.06 -9.15 27.31
CA GLY A 21 23.97 -8.58 25.99
C GLY A 21 23.07 -9.46 25.13
N LEU A 22 21.96 -8.89 24.69
CA LEU A 22 21.21 -9.41 23.54
C LEU A 22 21.15 -8.29 22.52
N MET A 23 22.18 -8.31 21.68
CA MET A 23 22.15 -8.00 20.26
C MET A 23 20.79 -7.48 19.78
N PHE A 24 20.72 -6.19 19.45
CA PHE A 24 19.67 -5.65 18.58
C PHE A 24 19.72 -6.43 17.27
N SER A 25 18.90 -7.48 17.20
CA SER A 25 18.67 -8.25 16.00
C SER A 25 17.99 -7.31 15.02
N CYS A 26 18.73 -6.88 14.01
CA CYS A 26 18.15 -6.38 12.77
C CYS A 26 17.10 -7.41 12.32
N SER A 27 15.83 -7.14 12.60
CA SER A 27 14.75 -7.80 11.89
C SER A 27 14.91 -7.33 10.44
N PRO A 28 15.23 -8.20 9.47
CA PRO A 28 15.03 -7.81 8.10
C PRO A 28 13.54 -7.44 8.03
N LYS A 29 13.25 -6.19 7.67
CA LYS A 29 11.96 -5.88 7.08
C LYS A 29 11.95 -6.71 5.81
N THR A 30 11.51 -7.95 5.93
CA THR A 30 11.11 -8.81 4.84
C THR A 30 9.88 -8.12 4.26
N GLY A 31 10.14 -7.04 3.51
CA GLY A 31 9.37 -6.77 2.32
C GLY A 31 9.53 -8.04 1.52
N VAL A 32 8.58 -8.96 1.69
CA VAL A 32 8.29 -9.96 0.68
C VAL A 32 7.94 -9.12 -0.53
N ALA A 33 8.95 -8.75 -1.31
CA ALA A 33 8.80 -8.50 -2.73
C ALA A 33 8.41 -9.87 -3.30
N GLY A 34 7.17 -10.27 -3.02
CA GLY A 34 6.56 -11.42 -3.62
C GLY A 34 6.57 -11.09 -5.09
N THR A 35 7.33 -11.87 -5.86
CA THR A 35 7.13 -11.98 -7.29
C THR A 35 5.66 -12.32 -7.46
N LYS A 36 4.84 -11.30 -7.67
CA LYS A 36 3.43 -11.45 -7.95
C LYS A 36 3.41 -12.13 -9.31
N THR A 37 3.16 -13.43 -9.35
CA THR A 37 2.97 -14.12 -10.61
C THR A 37 1.74 -13.50 -11.25
N ILE A 38 1.97 -12.58 -12.18
CA ILE A 38 0.92 -11.93 -12.96
C ILE A 38 0.39 -13.00 -13.92
N THR A 39 -0.71 -13.66 -13.54
CA THR A 39 -1.36 -14.65 -14.41
C THR A 39 -2.27 -13.97 -15.42
N ALA A 40 -2.67 -14.70 -16.46
CA ALA A 40 -3.64 -14.21 -17.44
C ALA A 40 -4.98 -13.87 -16.77
N GLU A 41 -5.42 -14.67 -15.78
CA GLU A 41 -6.65 -14.44 -15.02
C GLU A 41 -6.57 -13.17 -14.17
N TYR A 42 -5.40 -12.88 -13.60
CA TYR A 42 -5.16 -11.65 -12.85
C TYR A 42 -5.28 -10.42 -13.76
N LEU A 43 -4.66 -10.45 -14.94
CA LEU A 43 -4.78 -9.37 -15.92
C LEU A 43 -6.22 -9.24 -16.47
N ALA A 44 -6.93 -10.36 -16.66
CA ALA A 44 -8.33 -10.34 -17.08
C ALA A 44 -9.24 -9.69 -16.03
N GLN A 45 -8.97 -9.87 -14.74
CA GLN A 45 -9.66 -9.16 -13.66
C GLN A 45 -9.35 -7.65 -13.70
N GLY A 46 -8.08 -7.28 -13.85
CA GLY A 46 -7.67 -5.88 -14.02
C GLY A 46 -8.37 -5.20 -15.20
N LYS A 47 -8.41 -5.87 -16.35
CA LYS A 47 -9.16 -5.43 -17.54
C LYS A 47 -10.64 -5.22 -17.23
N THR A 48 -11.27 -6.20 -16.59
CA THR A 48 -12.70 -6.15 -16.26
C THR A 48 -13.01 -4.95 -15.36
N ILE A 49 -12.18 -4.71 -14.34
CA ILE A 49 -12.35 -3.57 -13.43
C ILE A 49 -12.14 -2.25 -14.18
N PHE A 50 -11.12 -2.17 -15.05
CA PHE A 50 -10.85 -0.97 -15.84
C PHE A 50 -12.08 -0.54 -16.64
N TYR A 51 -12.63 -1.43 -17.47
CA TYR A 51 -13.80 -1.11 -18.30
C TYR A 51 -15.08 -0.89 -17.48
N ASN A 52 -15.30 -1.66 -16.42
CA ASN A 52 -16.57 -1.60 -15.68
C ASN A 52 -16.61 -0.50 -14.62
N SER A 53 -15.47 -0.10 -14.05
CA SER A 53 -15.42 0.89 -12.97
C SER A 53 -14.95 2.26 -13.44
N CYS A 54 -13.93 2.34 -14.31
CA CYS A 54 -13.33 3.62 -14.69
C CYS A 54 -14.17 4.38 -15.73
N GLY A 55 -14.94 3.66 -16.58
CA GLY A 55 -15.84 4.26 -17.57
C GLY A 55 -17.18 4.77 -17.04
N LYS A 56 -17.43 4.72 -15.73
CA LYS A 56 -18.73 5.12 -15.15
C LYS A 56 -18.93 6.63 -15.06
N CYS A 57 -17.84 7.40 -14.96
CA CYS A 57 -17.90 8.84 -14.67
C CYS A 57 -17.45 9.71 -15.85
N HIS A 58 -16.63 9.17 -16.75
CA HIS A 58 -16.12 9.82 -17.96
C HIS A 58 -15.60 8.75 -18.94
N ASP A 59 -15.21 9.16 -20.14
CA ASP A 59 -14.64 8.27 -21.15
C ASP A 59 -13.33 7.63 -20.68
N LEU A 60 -13.10 6.39 -21.10
CA LEU A 60 -11.91 5.63 -20.76
C LEU A 60 -10.71 6.09 -21.60
N PRO A 61 -9.61 6.56 -20.97
CA PRO A 61 -8.37 6.80 -21.69
C PRO A 61 -7.84 5.50 -22.29
N ASN A 62 -7.27 5.56 -23.50
CA ASN A 62 -6.62 4.40 -24.10
C ASN A 62 -5.33 4.09 -23.32
N PRO A 63 -5.12 2.85 -22.82
CA PRO A 63 -3.89 2.44 -22.13
C PRO A 63 -2.58 2.85 -22.81
N ALA A 64 -2.56 2.89 -24.14
CA ALA A 64 -1.37 3.22 -24.94
C ALA A 64 -1.02 4.72 -24.97
N ASP A 65 -1.96 5.61 -24.63
CA ASP A 65 -1.81 7.07 -24.77
C ASP A 65 -0.92 7.69 -23.68
N HIS A 66 -0.64 6.95 -22.61
CA HIS A 66 0.18 7.40 -21.48
C HIS A 66 1.33 6.42 -21.23
N ASN A 67 2.43 6.91 -20.64
CA ASN A 67 3.52 6.04 -20.18
C ASN A 67 3.21 5.47 -18.78
N ALA A 68 3.98 4.47 -18.33
CA ALA A 68 3.72 3.80 -17.06
C ALA A 68 3.77 4.77 -15.85
N GLN A 69 4.66 5.76 -15.87
CA GLN A 69 4.82 6.75 -14.82
C GLN A 69 3.64 7.74 -14.78
N ASP A 70 3.13 8.15 -15.94
CA ASP A 70 1.92 8.97 -16.04
C ASP A 70 0.71 8.24 -15.41
N TRP A 71 0.59 6.93 -15.70
CA TRP A 71 -0.47 6.09 -15.16
C TRP A 71 -0.46 6.00 -13.63
N VAL A 72 0.70 6.11 -12.97
CA VAL A 72 0.75 6.19 -11.50
C VAL A 72 -0.04 7.40 -11.00
N GLY A 73 0.16 8.57 -11.61
CA GLY A 73 -0.57 9.78 -11.24
C GLY A 73 -2.07 9.69 -11.54
N ILE A 74 -2.42 9.15 -12.72
CA ILE A 74 -3.82 8.97 -13.14
C ILE A 74 -4.54 8.02 -12.17
N MET A 75 -3.96 6.86 -11.89
CA MET A 75 -4.55 5.86 -11.02
C MET A 75 -4.68 6.36 -9.56
N ASN A 76 -3.68 7.09 -9.06
CA ASN A 76 -3.78 7.72 -7.73
C ASN A 76 -4.95 8.72 -7.63
N SER A 77 -5.28 9.43 -8.72
CA SER A 77 -6.41 10.37 -8.76
C SER A 77 -7.77 9.67 -8.92
N MET A 78 -7.82 8.60 -9.71
CA MET A 78 -9.09 8.00 -10.14
C MET A 78 -9.48 6.76 -9.35
N ALA A 79 -8.54 5.94 -8.87
CA ALA A 79 -8.86 4.73 -8.11
C ALA A 79 -9.72 5.02 -6.86
N PRO A 80 -9.48 6.08 -6.06
CA PRO A 80 -10.36 6.42 -4.94
C PRO A 80 -11.75 6.88 -5.38
N LYS A 81 -11.85 7.64 -6.49
CA LYS A 81 -13.11 8.14 -7.04
C LYS A 81 -13.96 7.02 -7.64
N ALA A 82 -13.30 5.99 -8.19
CA ALA A 82 -13.93 4.77 -8.69
C ALA A 82 -14.16 3.73 -7.58
N HIS A 83 -13.88 4.07 -6.32
CA HIS A 83 -14.03 3.21 -5.14
C HIS A 83 -13.28 1.87 -5.25
N LEU A 84 -12.10 1.87 -5.87
CA LEU A 84 -11.24 0.71 -5.91
C LEU A 84 -10.54 0.52 -4.56
N ASN A 85 -10.45 -0.72 -4.10
CA ASN A 85 -9.51 -1.09 -3.04
C ASN A 85 -8.08 -1.26 -3.59
N ASP A 86 -7.10 -1.41 -2.71
CA ASP A 86 -5.67 -1.50 -3.08
C ASP A 86 -5.37 -2.65 -4.05
N ALA A 87 -6.02 -3.81 -3.87
CA ALA A 87 -5.83 -4.95 -4.75
C ALA A 87 -6.38 -4.68 -6.16
N GLN A 88 -7.55 -4.05 -6.25
CA GLN A 88 -8.18 -3.65 -7.51
C GLN A 88 -7.39 -2.55 -8.21
N HIS A 89 -6.90 -1.56 -7.47
CA HIS A 89 -6.01 -0.52 -7.98
C HIS A 89 -4.79 -1.17 -8.64
N GLN A 90 -4.10 -2.08 -7.94
CA GLN A 90 -2.93 -2.75 -8.49
C GLN A 90 -3.27 -3.62 -9.72
N MET A 91 -4.39 -4.36 -9.70
CA MET A 91 -4.84 -5.15 -10.86
C MET A 91 -5.05 -4.30 -12.10
N VAL A 92 -5.69 -3.15 -11.95
CA VAL A 92 -5.94 -2.23 -13.06
C VAL A 92 -4.63 -1.62 -13.57
N TYR A 93 -3.75 -1.18 -12.67
CA TYR A 93 -2.45 -0.65 -13.07
C TYR A 93 -1.63 -1.68 -13.85
N ASP A 94 -1.50 -2.91 -13.32
CA ASP A 94 -0.75 -3.99 -13.95
C ASP A 94 -1.35 -4.36 -15.32
N TYR A 95 -2.68 -4.36 -15.45
CA TYR A 95 -3.36 -4.54 -16.73
C TYR A 95 -2.98 -3.45 -17.73
N ILE A 96 -3.15 -2.18 -17.36
CA ILE A 96 -2.89 -1.03 -18.23
C ILE A 96 -1.46 -1.05 -18.77
N VAL A 97 -0.46 -1.28 -17.90
CA VAL A 97 0.95 -1.29 -18.33
C VAL A 97 1.35 -2.56 -19.07
N SER A 98 0.56 -3.64 -19.00
CA SER A 98 0.80 -4.88 -19.75
C SER A 98 0.28 -4.86 -21.19
N VAL A 99 -0.68 -3.99 -21.51
CA VAL A 99 -1.32 -3.90 -22.84
C VAL A 99 -0.77 -2.79 -23.71
N LYS A 100 0.31 -2.13 -23.26
CA LYS A 100 1.07 -1.17 -24.04
C LYS A 100 1.86 -1.84 -25.16
#